data_AF-A0A0C2FH80-F1
#
_entry.id   AF-A0A0C2FH80-F1
#
_cell.length_a   1.000
_cell.length_b   1.000
_cell.length_c   1.000
_cell.angle_alpha   90.00
_cell.angle_beta   90.00
_cell.angle_gamma   90.00
#
_symmetry.space_group_name_H-M   'P 1'
#
loop_
_entity.id
_entity.type
_entity.pdbx_description
1 polymer ?
#
loop_
_entity_poly.entity_id
_entity_poly.type
_entity_poly.pdbx_seq_one_letter_code
_entity_poly.pdbx_strand_id
1 'polypeptide(L)'
;MELSDLSEYNGHLLSPDDKTGMLYEIKDDKLIANGLTIEIKAIPWVFLNSGPGNTTKGMKVEWLTIKDNLLYAGGHGAEYRNEKGDVVSEDPMWIKTITKRGEVKSINWKDVFSRMRAAAGYPAPGYLTHEAVQWSEKLQKWLFIPRKASLTPYVQSEDETKQAPTSRNSVFHIGGESVEHNDKGFSAFDFIPGYGDRLIAAIKSKEVEGSEVESYITVFNVKGEVLMEDQKLDGNYKFEGIYFI
;
A
#
# COMPACT_ATOMS: atom_id res chain seq x y z
N MET A 1 -2.54 8.48 -14.92
CA MET A 1 -1.58 7.81 -14.04
C MET A 1 -2.31 7.58 -12.75
N GLU A 2 -2.39 6.33 -12.33
CA GLU A 2 -2.95 5.88 -11.06
C GLU A 2 -1.76 5.51 -10.18
N LEU A 3 -1.24 6.51 -9.48
CA LEU A 3 -0.03 6.41 -8.68
C LEU A 3 -0.36 5.93 -7.27
N SER A 4 0.13 4.75 -6.91
CA SER A 4 -0.41 3.99 -5.76
C SER A 4 0.54 3.79 -4.59
N ASP A 5 1.71 4.43 -4.60
CA ASP A 5 2.53 4.69 -3.40
C ASP A 5 3.60 5.74 -3.70
N LEU A 6 4.37 6.15 -2.69
CA LEU A 6 5.47 7.09 -2.79
C LEU A 6 6.62 6.67 -1.86
N SER A 7 7.84 6.57 -2.40
CA SER A 7 9.02 6.23 -1.58
C SER A 7 10.30 6.84 -2.13
N GLU A 8 11.19 7.30 -1.25
CA GLU A 8 12.54 7.72 -1.62
C GLU A 8 13.46 6.50 -1.66
N TYR A 9 14.12 6.29 -2.80
CA TYR A 9 15.11 5.25 -2.95
C TYR A 9 16.29 5.72 -3.81
N ASN A 10 17.47 5.77 -3.19
CA ASN A 10 18.74 6.07 -3.84
C ASN A 10 18.84 7.50 -4.41
N GLY A 11 18.30 8.48 -3.70
CA GLY A 11 18.22 9.88 -4.11
C GLY A 11 17.08 10.18 -5.08
N HIS A 12 16.15 9.25 -5.27
CA HIS A 12 15.07 9.35 -6.24
C HIS A 12 13.73 9.16 -5.53
N LEU A 13 12.81 10.12 -5.69
CA LEU A 13 11.43 9.95 -5.23
C LEU A 13 10.69 9.13 -6.27
N LEU A 14 10.15 7.98 -5.88
CA LEU A 14 9.58 7.00 -6.79
C LEU A 14 8.10 6.76 -6.51
N SER A 15 7.32 6.61 -7.57
CA SER A 15 5.90 6.28 -7.49
C SER A 15 5.49 5.30 -8.59
N PRO A 16 4.80 4.19 -8.27
CA PRO A 16 4.39 3.21 -9.24
C PRO A 16 3.01 3.54 -9.82
N ASP A 17 2.82 3.33 -11.12
CA ASP A 17 1.51 3.36 -11.76
C ASP A 17 0.88 1.96 -11.79
N ASP A 18 -0.23 1.78 -11.06
CA ASP A 18 -0.85 0.46 -10.83
C ASP A 18 -1.53 -0.13 -12.08
N LYS A 19 -1.73 0.67 -13.12
CA LYS A 19 -2.31 0.24 -14.40
C LYS A 19 -1.26 -0.23 -15.39
N THR A 20 -0.16 0.49 -15.53
CA THR A 20 0.89 0.14 -16.48
C THR A 20 1.99 -0.73 -15.87
N GLY A 21 2.15 -0.74 -14.56
CA GLY A 21 3.30 -1.36 -13.87
C GLY A 21 4.59 -0.57 -14.06
N MET A 22 4.53 0.68 -14.51
CA MET A 22 5.71 1.54 -14.64
C MET A 22 6.01 2.21 -13.30
N LEU A 23 7.25 2.10 -12.84
CA LEU A 23 7.79 2.86 -11.73
C LEU A 23 8.38 4.17 -12.27
N TYR A 24 7.85 5.30 -11.81
CA TYR A 24 8.29 6.63 -12.22
C TYR A 24 9.18 7.26 -11.16
N GLU A 25 10.21 7.97 -11.61
CA GLU A 25 10.89 8.97 -10.80
C GLU A 25 10.13 10.29 -10.88
N ILE A 26 9.77 10.84 -9.72
CA ILE A 26 9.12 12.12 -9.57
C ILE A 26 10.19 13.18 -9.33
N LYS A 27 10.41 14.05 -10.32
CA LYS A 27 11.35 15.17 -10.21
C LYS A 27 10.63 16.50 -10.14
N ASP A 28 11.15 17.37 -9.27
CA ASP A 28 10.88 18.80 -9.33
C ASP A 28 12.06 19.49 -10.01
N ASP A 29 11.84 19.98 -11.23
CA ASP A 29 12.88 20.63 -12.03
C ASP A 29 12.91 22.16 -11.86
N LYS A 30 12.08 22.76 -10.98
CA LYS A 30 12.03 24.23 -10.81
C LYS A 30 11.93 24.68 -9.35
N LEU A 31 13.10 24.77 -8.70
CA LEU A 31 13.34 25.73 -7.62
C LEU A 31 13.22 27.16 -8.17
N ILE A 32 12.11 27.85 -7.91
CA ILE A 32 12.08 29.32 -7.97
C ILE A 32 11.46 29.87 -6.69
N ALA A 33 12.33 30.47 -5.87
CA ALA A 33 11.97 31.54 -4.96
C ALA A 33 11.21 32.63 -5.74
N ASN A 34 10.04 33.04 -5.23
CA ASN A 34 9.18 34.14 -5.71
C ASN A 34 8.04 33.79 -6.68
N GLY A 35 7.26 32.75 -6.40
CA GLY A 35 5.86 32.69 -6.85
C GLY A 35 5.56 31.74 -8.01
N LEU A 36 5.36 30.48 -7.64
CA LEU A 36 4.53 29.45 -8.27
C LEU A 36 4.66 29.23 -9.79
N THR A 37 5.54 28.30 -10.16
CA THR A 37 5.13 27.16 -11.00
C THR A 37 5.99 25.95 -10.61
N ILE A 38 5.37 24.94 -10.00
CA ILE A 38 6.00 23.63 -9.78
C ILE A 38 5.72 22.81 -11.05
N GLU A 39 6.77 22.49 -11.82
CA GLU A 39 6.65 21.54 -12.92
C GLU A 39 7.15 20.18 -12.40
N ILE A 40 6.21 19.38 -11.90
CA ILE A 40 6.49 18.01 -11.49
C ILE A 40 6.58 17.13 -12.75
N LYS A 41 7.69 16.43 -12.91
CA LYS A 41 7.89 15.45 -14.00
C LYS A 41 7.86 14.05 -13.45
N ALA A 42 7.09 13.17 -14.10
CA ALA A 42 7.13 11.73 -13.89
C ALA A 42 7.97 11.10 -15.01
N ILE A 43 9.19 10.67 -14.67
CA ILE A 43 10.15 10.08 -15.62
C ILE A 43 10.09 8.56 -15.49
N PRO A 44 9.72 7.81 -16.55
CA PRO A 44 9.71 6.34 -16.49
C PRO A 44 11.09 5.80 -16.12
N TRP A 45 11.16 4.89 -15.15
CA TRP A 45 12.43 4.30 -14.70
C TRP A 45 12.47 2.78 -14.95
N VAL A 46 11.56 2.04 -14.34
CA VAL A 46 11.55 0.56 -14.39
C VAL A 46 10.16 0.04 -14.65
N PHE A 47 10.01 -0.87 -15.62
CA PHE A 47 8.75 -1.59 -15.85
C PHE A 47 8.70 -2.87 -15.01
N LEU A 48 7.58 -3.07 -14.32
CA LEU A 48 7.31 -4.22 -13.47
C LEU A 48 6.24 -5.09 -14.12
N ASN A 49 6.65 -6.22 -14.69
CA ASN A 49 5.72 -7.19 -15.28
C ASN A 49 4.96 -7.97 -14.19
N SER A 50 3.66 -8.23 -14.39
CA SER A 50 2.79 -8.91 -13.42
C SER A 50 3.30 -10.29 -12.98
N GLY A 51 2.91 -10.73 -11.78
CA GLY A 51 3.09 -12.10 -11.31
C GLY A 51 4.55 -12.58 -11.32
N PRO A 52 4.89 -13.71 -11.98
CA PRO A 52 6.27 -14.21 -12.06
C PRO A 52 7.20 -13.34 -12.92
N GLY A 53 6.67 -12.37 -13.67
CA GLY A 53 7.44 -11.52 -14.58
C GLY A 53 7.53 -12.03 -16.02
N ASN A 54 6.67 -12.99 -16.39
CA ASN A 54 6.57 -13.57 -17.74
C ASN A 54 5.13 -13.51 -18.29
N THR A 55 4.42 -12.43 -17.97
CA THR A 55 3.02 -12.19 -18.36
C THR A 55 2.93 -11.11 -19.45
N THR A 56 1.73 -10.82 -19.93
CA THR A 56 1.46 -9.73 -20.87
C THR A 56 0.95 -8.45 -20.18
N LYS A 57 0.94 -8.39 -18.84
CA LYS A 57 0.34 -7.31 -18.06
C LYS A 57 1.39 -6.58 -17.22
N GLY A 58 1.16 -5.28 -16.98
CA GLY A 58 1.83 -4.55 -15.92
C GLY A 58 1.42 -5.07 -14.55
N MET A 59 2.32 -5.01 -13.58
CA MET A 59 2.00 -5.33 -12.20
C MET A 59 1.17 -4.20 -11.59
N LYS A 60 0.07 -4.56 -10.93
CA LYS A 60 -0.68 -3.67 -10.05
C LYS A 60 0.09 -3.53 -8.73
N VAL A 61 0.94 -2.51 -8.66
CA VAL A 61 1.74 -2.21 -7.46
C VAL A 61 0.92 -1.30 -6.56
N GLU A 62 0.82 -1.68 -5.30
CA GLU A 62 -0.03 -1.07 -4.28
C GLU A 62 0.76 -0.54 -3.09
N TRP A 63 2.03 -0.94 -2.97
CA TRP A 63 2.90 -0.45 -1.91
C TRP A 63 4.37 -0.56 -2.32
N LEU A 64 5.18 0.33 -1.75
CA LEU A 64 6.63 0.40 -1.84
C LEU A 64 7.25 0.40 -0.44
N THR A 65 8.38 -0.28 -0.29
CA THR A 65 9.23 -0.11 0.91
C THR A 65 10.68 -0.47 0.63
N ILE A 66 11.59 -0.10 1.53
CA ILE A 66 13.02 -0.36 1.37
C ILE A 66 13.49 -1.33 2.45
N LYS A 67 14.17 -2.40 2.03
CA LYS A 67 14.83 -3.35 2.93
C LYS A 67 16.15 -3.82 2.33
N ASP A 68 17.21 -3.87 3.13
CA ASP A 68 18.53 -4.36 2.71
C ASP A 68 19.06 -3.73 1.40
N ASN A 69 18.86 -2.42 1.23
CA ASN A 69 19.22 -1.66 0.01
C ASN A 69 18.49 -2.12 -1.27
N LEU A 70 17.34 -2.76 -1.16
CA LEU A 70 16.45 -3.06 -2.28
C LEU A 70 15.13 -2.32 -2.08
N LEU A 71 14.59 -1.79 -3.18
CA LEU A 71 13.21 -1.34 -3.21
C LEU A 71 12.32 -2.58 -3.42
N TYR A 72 11.35 -2.74 -2.55
CA TYR A 72 10.30 -3.75 -2.64
C TYR A 72 9.05 -3.10 -3.19
N ALA A 73 8.43 -3.74 -4.16
CA ALA A 73 7.13 -3.35 -4.71
C ALA A 73 6.20 -4.55 -4.64
N GLY A 74 5.03 -4.39 -4.04
CA GLY A 74 4.05 -5.47 -3.94
C GLY A 74 2.66 -5.06 -4.39
N GLY A 75 1.84 -6.06 -4.68
CA GLY A 75 0.42 -5.86 -4.98
C GLY A 75 -0.45 -6.13 -3.75
N HIS A 76 -1.76 -6.30 -4.00
CA HIS A 76 -2.79 -6.53 -2.98
C HIS A 76 -2.50 -7.69 -2.01
N GLY A 77 -1.77 -8.72 -2.44
CA GLY A 77 -1.48 -9.90 -1.61
C GLY A 77 -2.63 -10.89 -1.47
N ALA A 78 -3.70 -10.77 -2.27
CA ALA A 78 -4.81 -11.70 -2.34
C ALA A 78 -4.99 -12.29 -3.74
N GLU A 79 -5.50 -13.52 -3.82
CA GLU A 79 -5.88 -14.12 -5.09
C GLU A 79 -7.15 -13.46 -5.69
N TYR A 80 -7.19 -13.33 -7.01
CA TYR A 80 -8.41 -12.95 -7.73
C TYR A 80 -9.27 -14.18 -8.00
N ARG A 81 -10.58 -14.03 -7.76
CA ARG A 81 -11.58 -15.08 -7.97
C ARG A 81 -12.65 -14.64 -8.96
N ASN A 82 -13.23 -15.60 -9.67
CA ASN A 82 -14.42 -15.37 -10.50
C ASN A 82 -15.71 -15.37 -9.65
N GLU A 83 -16.86 -15.10 -10.25
CA GLU A 83 -18.18 -15.11 -9.59
C GLU A 83 -18.56 -16.47 -8.98
N LYS A 84 -17.92 -17.57 -9.40
CA LYS A 84 -18.12 -18.92 -8.83
C LYS A 84 -17.22 -19.18 -7.62
N GLY A 85 -16.32 -18.25 -7.30
CA GLY A 85 -15.33 -18.36 -6.25
C GLY A 85 -14.04 -19.09 -6.65
N ASP A 86 -13.87 -19.49 -7.91
CA ASP A 86 -12.65 -20.15 -8.37
C ASP A 86 -11.50 -19.14 -8.49
N VAL A 87 -10.29 -19.54 -8.10
CA VAL A 87 -9.08 -18.73 -8.27
C VAL A 87 -8.74 -18.61 -9.76
N VAL A 88 -8.69 -17.38 -10.27
CA VAL A 88 -8.34 -17.08 -11.67
C VAL A 88 -6.96 -16.44 -11.82
N SER A 89 -6.41 -15.87 -10.75
CA SER A 89 -5.04 -15.33 -10.76
C SER A 89 -4.49 -15.24 -9.33
N GLU A 90 -3.20 -15.52 -9.19
CA GLU A 90 -2.42 -15.32 -7.96
C GLU A 90 -1.33 -14.26 -8.17
N ASP A 91 -1.35 -13.55 -9.31
CA ASP A 91 -0.37 -12.51 -9.65
C ASP A 91 -0.20 -11.43 -8.57
N PRO A 92 -1.28 -10.93 -7.92
CA PRO A 92 -1.14 -9.91 -6.87
C PRO A 92 -0.41 -10.41 -5.61
N MET A 93 -0.16 -11.72 -5.49
CA MET A 93 0.59 -12.33 -4.39
C MET A 93 2.10 -12.44 -4.69
N TRP A 94 2.55 -11.95 -5.84
CA TRP A 94 3.96 -11.79 -6.15
C TRP A 94 4.44 -10.38 -5.77
N ILE A 95 5.70 -10.29 -5.34
CA ILE A 95 6.37 -9.01 -5.13
C ILE A 95 7.56 -8.88 -6.08
N LYS A 96 8.08 -7.66 -6.23
CA LYS A 96 9.31 -7.35 -6.93
C LYS A 96 10.34 -6.80 -5.97
N THR A 97 11.59 -7.19 -6.14
CA THR A 97 12.73 -6.46 -5.58
C THR A 97 13.50 -5.78 -6.69
N ILE A 98 13.83 -4.51 -6.51
CA ILE A 98 14.50 -3.66 -7.49
C ILE A 98 15.82 -3.15 -6.90
N THR A 99 16.93 -3.42 -7.57
CA THR A 99 18.24 -2.87 -7.19
C THR A 99 18.36 -1.40 -7.57
N LYS A 100 19.36 -0.69 -7.04
CA LYS A 100 19.66 0.71 -7.42
C LYS A 100 19.93 0.89 -8.91
N ARG A 101 20.26 -0.18 -9.63
CA ARG A 101 20.48 -0.18 -11.09
C ARG A 101 19.23 -0.53 -11.89
N GLY A 102 18.09 -0.75 -11.22
CA GLY A 102 16.83 -1.12 -11.86
C GLY A 102 16.70 -2.62 -12.20
N GLU A 103 17.57 -3.48 -11.65
CA GLU A 103 17.43 -4.94 -11.86
C GLU A 103 16.25 -5.46 -11.05
N VAL A 104 15.30 -6.12 -11.71
CA VAL A 104 14.06 -6.62 -11.11
C VAL A 104 14.15 -8.13 -10.87
N LYS A 105 13.74 -8.57 -9.69
CA LYS A 105 13.46 -9.99 -9.40
C LYS A 105 12.03 -10.17 -8.91
N SER A 106 11.34 -11.16 -9.45
CA SER A 106 10.01 -11.57 -8.98
C SER A 106 10.13 -12.59 -7.86
N ILE A 107 9.41 -12.40 -6.76
CA ILE A 107 9.40 -13.32 -5.62
C ILE A 107 7.97 -13.73 -5.31
N ASN A 108 7.72 -15.03 -5.23
CA ASN A 108 6.41 -15.55 -4.85
C ASN A 108 6.21 -15.38 -3.34
N TRP A 109 5.23 -14.56 -2.95
CA TRP A 109 4.87 -14.30 -1.56
C TRP A 109 3.54 -14.94 -1.15
N LYS A 110 3.00 -15.86 -1.96
CA LYS A 110 1.73 -16.56 -1.69
C LYS A 110 1.67 -17.15 -0.28
N ASP A 111 2.72 -17.86 0.14
CA ASP A 111 2.77 -18.48 1.46
C ASP A 111 2.89 -17.44 2.59
N VAL A 112 3.54 -16.31 2.32
CA VAL A 112 3.68 -15.21 3.28
C VAL A 112 2.31 -14.59 3.53
N PHE A 113 1.62 -14.16 2.47
CA PHE A 113 0.28 -13.59 2.57
C PHE A 113 -0.74 -14.58 3.12
N SER A 114 -0.67 -15.86 2.72
CA SER A 114 -1.58 -16.89 3.23
C SER A 114 -1.43 -17.12 4.72
N ARG A 115 -0.19 -17.15 5.25
CA ARG A 115 0.04 -17.23 6.70
C ARG A 115 -0.43 -15.96 7.42
N MET A 116 -0.20 -14.79 6.82
CA MET A 116 -0.62 -13.52 7.39
C MET A 116 -2.13 -13.42 7.54
N ARG A 117 -2.91 -13.70 6.47
CA ARG A 117 -4.39 -13.67 6.55
C ARG A 117 -4.95 -14.70 7.53
N ALA A 118 -4.34 -15.90 7.59
CA ALA A 118 -4.79 -16.96 8.49
C ALA A 118 -4.57 -16.58 9.96
N ALA A 119 -3.38 -16.04 10.28
CA ALA A 119 -3.10 -15.49 11.59
C ALA A 119 -4.09 -14.36 11.94
N ALA A 120 -4.55 -13.60 10.94
CA ALA A 120 -5.45 -12.45 11.12
C ALA A 120 -6.88 -12.82 11.46
N GLY A 121 -7.22 -14.11 11.45
CA GLY A 121 -8.60 -14.56 11.56
C GLY A 121 -9.38 -14.45 10.25
N TYR A 122 -8.69 -14.24 9.11
CA TYR A 122 -9.28 -14.21 7.77
C TYR A 122 -8.74 -15.38 6.91
N PRO A 123 -8.92 -16.64 7.33
CA PRO A 123 -8.48 -17.79 6.54
C PRO A 123 -9.27 -17.87 5.22
N ALA A 124 -8.68 -18.53 4.22
CA ALA A 124 -9.35 -18.76 2.94
C ALA A 124 -10.74 -19.40 3.13
N PRO A 125 -11.78 -18.96 2.41
CA PRO A 125 -11.69 -18.05 1.26
C PRO A 125 -11.66 -16.55 1.61
N GLY A 126 -11.63 -16.17 2.88
CA GLY A 126 -11.38 -14.79 3.30
C GLY A 126 -10.02 -14.25 2.85
N TYR A 127 -9.87 -12.93 2.93
CA TYR A 127 -8.71 -12.20 2.43
C TYR A 127 -8.38 -10.95 3.24
N LEU A 128 -7.15 -10.50 3.03
CA LEU A 128 -6.66 -9.16 3.35
C LEU A 128 -6.16 -8.53 2.06
N THR A 129 -6.38 -7.24 1.86
CA THR A 129 -5.64 -6.46 0.86
C THR A 129 -4.67 -5.51 1.53
N HIS A 130 -3.52 -5.30 0.89
CA HIS A 130 -2.43 -4.50 1.42
C HIS A 130 -2.09 -3.35 0.47
N GLU A 131 -2.27 -2.13 0.94
CA GLU A 131 -1.81 -0.88 0.28
C GLU A 131 -0.85 -0.09 1.20
N ALA A 132 -0.72 -0.49 2.47
CA ALA A 132 0.09 0.24 3.44
C ALA A 132 1.06 -0.74 4.14
N VAL A 133 2.31 -0.75 3.67
CA VAL A 133 3.34 -1.73 4.05
C VAL A 133 4.69 -1.03 4.22
N GLN A 134 5.37 -1.24 5.35
CA GLN A 134 6.75 -0.77 5.54
C GLN A 134 7.63 -1.82 6.22
N TRP A 135 8.91 -1.84 5.83
CA TRP A 135 9.96 -2.48 6.62
C TRP A 135 10.60 -1.47 7.57
N SER A 136 10.70 -1.82 8.85
CA SER A 136 11.45 -1.03 9.83
C SER A 136 12.81 -1.67 10.08
N GLU A 137 13.87 -0.95 9.73
CA GLU A 137 15.25 -1.33 10.10
C GLU A 137 15.46 -1.27 11.61
N LYS A 138 14.81 -0.35 12.33
CA LYS A 138 15.00 -0.22 13.78
C LYS A 138 14.30 -1.32 14.57
N LEU A 139 13.12 -1.75 14.11
CA LEU A 139 12.35 -2.83 14.72
C LEU A 139 12.71 -4.20 14.15
N GLN A 140 13.43 -4.25 13.02
CA GLN A 140 13.74 -5.45 12.25
C GLN A 140 12.47 -6.25 11.90
N LYS A 141 11.42 -5.55 11.46
CA LYS A 141 10.10 -6.10 11.21
C LYS A 141 9.45 -5.50 9.98
N TRP A 142 8.69 -6.35 9.28
CA TRP A 142 7.67 -5.90 8.34
C TRP A 142 6.41 -5.50 9.11
N LEU A 143 5.85 -4.35 8.76
CA LEU A 143 4.59 -3.85 9.28
C LEU A 143 3.59 -3.75 8.12
N PHE A 144 2.41 -4.30 8.33
CA PHE A 144 1.30 -4.26 7.39
C PHE A 144 0.11 -3.62 8.08
N ILE A 145 -0.55 -2.69 7.40
CA ILE A 145 -1.84 -2.15 7.81
C ILE A 145 -2.80 -2.43 6.66
N PRO A 146 -3.57 -3.53 6.71
CA PRO A 146 -4.45 -3.91 5.61
C PRO A 146 -5.45 -2.80 5.28
N ARG A 147 -5.76 -2.63 4.00
CA ARG A 147 -6.83 -1.74 3.55
C ARG A 147 -8.20 -2.37 3.73
N LYS A 148 -8.31 -3.63 3.32
CA LYS A 148 -9.54 -4.44 3.37
C LYS A 148 -9.30 -5.72 4.14
N ALA A 149 -10.34 -6.20 4.80
CA ALA A 149 -10.35 -7.48 5.48
C ALA A 149 -11.74 -8.09 5.41
N SER A 150 -11.85 -9.31 4.90
CA SER A 150 -13.13 -9.98 4.72
C SER A 150 -13.04 -11.48 4.98
N LEU A 151 -14.11 -12.03 5.57
CA LEU A 151 -14.30 -13.47 5.71
C LEU A 151 -14.88 -14.11 4.43
N THR A 152 -15.37 -13.29 3.50
CA THR A 152 -15.88 -13.74 2.20
C THR A 152 -14.79 -13.64 1.13
N PRO A 153 -14.89 -14.41 0.02
CA PRO A 153 -13.97 -14.32 -1.10
C PRO A 153 -13.76 -12.89 -1.62
N TYR A 154 -12.55 -12.57 -2.09
CA TYR A 154 -12.30 -11.33 -2.82
C TYR A 154 -13.01 -11.39 -4.17
N VAL A 155 -13.92 -10.43 -4.37
CA VAL A 155 -14.60 -10.15 -5.63
C VAL A 155 -14.46 -8.66 -5.89
N GLN A 156 -13.82 -8.30 -7.00
CA GLN A 156 -13.43 -6.92 -7.28
C GLN A 156 -14.61 -5.93 -7.21
N SER A 157 -15.79 -6.32 -7.68
CA SER A 157 -17.00 -5.48 -7.68
C SER A 157 -17.65 -5.30 -6.30
N GLU A 158 -17.30 -6.11 -5.31
CA GLU A 158 -17.89 -6.06 -3.96
C GLU A 158 -16.93 -5.48 -2.91
N ASP A 159 -15.65 -5.28 -3.27
CA ASP A 159 -14.57 -4.94 -2.35
C ASP A 159 -14.67 -3.51 -1.78
N GLU A 160 -15.40 -2.62 -2.46
CA GLU A 160 -15.58 -1.22 -2.05
C GLU A 160 -16.10 -1.07 -0.61
N THR A 161 -16.83 -2.05 -0.08
CA THR A 161 -17.43 -2.03 1.27
C THR A 161 -16.70 -2.90 2.30
N LYS A 162 -15.54 -3.47 1.97
CA LYS A 162 -14.82 -4.47 2.80
C LYS A 162 -13.69 -3.90 3.65
N GLN A 163 -13.81 -2.65 4.11
CA GLN A 163 -12.77 -1.94 4.85
C GLN A 163 -12.25 -2.76 6.03
N ALA A 164 -10.91 -2.76 6.16
CA ALA A 164 -10.26 -3.36 7.28
C ALA A 164 -10.64 -2.59 8.55
N PRO A 165 -10.89 -3.31 9.64
CA PRO A 165 -11.33 -2.71 10.88
C PRO A 165 -10.32 -1.71 11.48
N THR A 166 -10.78 -0.50 11.83
CA THR A 166 -9.90 0.56 12.38
C THR A 166 -9.81 0.62 13.91
N SER A 167 -10.66 -0.11 14.65
CA SER A 167 -10.65 -0.07 16.11
C SER A 167 -9.51 -0.91 16.70
N ARG A 168 -8.52 -0.20 17.25
CA ARG A 168 -7.49 -0.63 18.22
C ARG A 168 -6.61 -1.85 17.84
N ASN A 169 -5.30 -1.57 17.82
CA ASN A 169 -4.21 -2.49 18.19
C ASN A 169 -3.86 -3.66 17.23
N SER A 170 -3.88 -3.47 15.92
CA SER A 170 -3.55 -4.56 14.99
C SER A 170 -2.51 -4.22 13.91
N VAL A 171 -1.61 -3.26 14.17
CA VAL A 171 -0.35 -3.20 13.41
C VAL A 171 0.65 -4.28 13.89
N PHE A 172 0.44 -4.82 15.11
CA PHE A 172 1.34 -5.81 15.74
C PHE A 172 0.65 -7.04 16.34
N HIS A 173 -0.67 -7.04 16.42
CA HIS A 173 -1.45 -8.23 16.75
C HIS A 173 -2.46 -8.46 15.65
N ILE A 174 -2.03 -9.29 14.72
CA ILE A 174 -2.88 -9.93 13.76
C ILE A 174 -3.72 -10.94 14.56
N GLY A 175 -4.94 -10.54 14.96
CA GLY A 175 -5.94 -11.37 15.67
C GLY A 175 -6.57 -10.67 16.90
N GLY A 176 -7.88 -10.41 16.84
CA GLY A 176 -8.70 -10.08 18.03
C GLY A 176 -9.87 -9.12 17.78
N GLU A 177 -11.08 -9.69 17.81
CA GLU A 177 -12.42 -9.08 17.95
C GLU A 177 -12.98 -8.21 16.82
N SER A 178 -14.30 -8.38 16.62
CA SER A 178 -15.12 -7.69 15.62
C SER A 178 -15.09 -6.20 15.82
N VAL A 179 -14.89 -5.48 14.73
CA VAL A 179 -14.77 -4.03 14.73
C VAL A 179 -15.80 -3.46 13.78
N GLU A 180 -16.41 -2.35 14.20
CA GLU A 180 -17.31 -1.55 13.37
C GLU A 180 -16.63 -1.17 12.05
N HIS A 181 -17.28 -1.49 10.94
CA HIS A 181 -16.80 -1.13 9.61
C HIS A 181 -16.74 0.40 9.49
N ASN A 182 -15.52 0.94 9.50
CA ASN A 182 -15.24 2.31 9.10
C ASN A 182 -15.20 2.34 7.56
N ASP A 183 -15.79 3.34 6.93
CA ASP A 183 -15.82 3.48 5.46
C ASP A 183 -14.46 3.87 4.85
N LYS A 184 -13.45 4.10 5.71
CA LYS A 184 -12.08 4.50 5.35
C LYS A 184 -11.09 3.34 5.47
N GLY A 185 -10.43 2.98 4.37
CA GLY A 185 -9.34 1.99 4.36
C GLY A 185 -7.97 2.66 4.33
N PHE A 186 -6.97 2.08 5.01
CA PHE A 186 -5.59 2.57 4.92
C PHE A 186 -5.04 2.41 3.51
N SER A 187 -4.44 3.47 2.96
CA SER A 187 -3.88 3.50 1.61
C SER A 187 -2.36 3.70 1.58
N ALA A 188 -1.76 4.23 2.66
CA ALA A 188 -0.32 4.35 2.80
C ALA A 188 0.07 4.61 4.27
N PHE A 189 1.31 4.33 4.63
CA PHE A 189 1.89 4.88 5.86
C PHE A 189 3.42 4.98 5.75
N ASP A 190 3.99 5.86 6.55
CA ASP A 190 5.43 5.94 6.79
C ASP A 190 5.72 6.24 8.27
N PHE A 191 6.93 5.92 8.72
CA PHE A 191 7.39 6.19 10.07
C PHE A 191 7.81 7.64 10.22
N ILE A 192 7.30 8.32 11.26
CA ILE A 192 7.71 9.69 11.56
C ILE A 192 9.21 9.70 11.95
N PRO A 193 10.06 10.46 11.23
CA PRO A 193 11.50 10.51 11.52
C PRO A 193 11.80 10.96 12.95
N GLY A 194 12.89 10.44 13.53
CA GLY A 194 13.32 10.79 14.90
C GLY A 194 12.64 10.00 16.02
N TYR A 195 11.60 9.21 15.76
CA TYR A 195 10.85 8.46 16.78
C TYR A 195 11.16 6.96 16.84
N GLY A 196 12.30 6.54 16.29
CA GLY A 196 12.73 5.14 16.38
C GLY A 196 11.77 4.15 15.71
N ASP A 197 11.05 4.58 14.66
CA ASP A 197 10.01 3.82 13.93
C ASP A 197 8.84 3.40 14.83
N ARG A 198 8.63 4.12 15.94
CA ARG A 198 7.53 3.85 16.88
C ARG A 198 6.30 4.71 16.63
N LEU A 199 6.40 5.70 15.76
CA LEU A 199 5.34 6.64 15.45
C LEU A 199 5.07 6.60 13.94
N ILE A 200 3.80 6.48 13.58
CA ILE A 200 3.34 6.27 12.21
C ILE A 200 2.42 7.43 11.81
N ALA A 201 2.66 8.00 10.64
CA ALA A 201 1.69 8.81 9.93
C ALA A 201 1.08 7.96 8.82
N ALA A 202 -0.25 7.87 8.76
CA ALA A 202 -0.93 7.03 7.79
C ALA A 202 -2.02 7.80 7.05
N ILE A 203 -2.24 7.42 5.80
CA ILE A 203 -3.32 7.90 4.96
C ILE A 203 -4.42 6.84 4.93
N LYS A 204 -5.66 7.31 5.02
CA LYS A 204 -6.86 6.50 4.73
C LYS A 204 -7.61 7.13 3.57
N SER A 205 -8.14 6.31 2.67
CA SER A 205 -9.06 6.77 1.63
C SER A 205 -10.44 6.12 1.76
N LYS A 206 -11.44 6.86 1.27
CA LYS A 206 -12.84 6.43 1.18
C LYS A 206 -13.30 6.59 -0.27
N GLU A 207 -13.67 5.47 -0.85
CA GLU A 207 -14.27 5.37 -2.18
C GLU A 207 -15.55 4.56 -2.00
N VAL A 208 -16.69 5.24 -2.01
CA VAL A 208 -18.02 4.64 -1.92
C VAL A 208 -18.82 5.16 -3.11
N GLU A 209 -19.39 4.24 -3.89
CA GLU A 209 -20.22 4.60 -5.03
C GLU A 209 -21.29 5.66 -4.65
N GLY A 210 -21.41 6.72 -5.46
CA GLY A 210 -22.34 7.83 -5.20
C GLY A 210 -21.86 8.87 -4.20
N SER A 211 -20.64 8.76 -3.66
CA SER A 211 -20.00 9.76 -2.79
C SER A 211 -18.75 10.36 -3.43
N GLU A 212 -18.37 11.57 -3.01
CA GLU A 212 -17.06 12.11 -3.36
C GLU A 212 -15.94 11.29 -2.72
N VAL A 213 -14.81 11.16 -3.42
CA VAL A 213 -13.62 10.50 -2.87
C VAL A 213 -13.03 11.38 -1.77
N GLU A 214 -12.67 10.78 -0.64
CA GLU A 214 -12.09 11.48 0.50
C GLU A 214 -10.81 10.79 0.95
N SER A 215 -9.84 11.59 1.40
CA SER A 215 -8.64 11.08 2.06
C SER A 215 -8.43 11.76 3.40
N TYR A 216 -7.80 11.04 4.33
CA TYR A 216 -7.55 11.51 5.69
C TYR A 216 -6.13 11.15 6.10
N ILE A 217 -5.52 12.01 6.92
CA ILE A 217 -4.27 11.71 7.61
C ILE A 217 -4.54 11.47 9.10
N THR A 218 -3.86 10.49 9.69
CA THR A 218 -3.89 10.18 11.12
C THR A 218 -2.50 9.87 11.62
N VAL A 219 -2.26 10.07 12.92
CA VAL A 219 -0.99 9.71 13.58
C VAL A 219 -1.29 8.82 14.76
N PHE A 220 -0.59 7.70 14.85
CA PHE A 220 -0.67 6.75 15.95
C PHE A 220 0.67 6.07 16.15
N ASN A 221 0.90 5.52 17.34
CA ASN A 221 2.12 4.76 17.59
C ASN A 221 1.99 3.30 17.16
N VAL A 222 3.11 2.57 17.13
CA VAL A 222 3.15 1.14 16.78
C VAL A 222 2.24 0.25 17.66
N LYS A 223 1.80 0.71 18.83
CA LYS A 223 0.84 -0.07 19.64
C LYS A 223 -0.62 0.16 19.21
N GLY A 224 -0.88 1.12 18.33
CA GLY A 224 -2.22 1.53 17.91
C GLY A 224 -2.82 2.66 18.76
N GLU A 225 -2.02 3.31 19.61
CA GLU A 225 -2.49 4.47 20.38
C GLU A 225 -2.53 5.70 19.46
N VAL A 226 -3.73 6.21 19.20
CA VAL A 226 -3.97 7.38 18.35
C VAL A 226 -3.51 8.65 19.06
N LEU A 227 -2.69 9.43 18.37
CA LEU A 227 -2.16 10.73 18.81
C LEU A 227 -2.78 11.88 18.04
N MET A 228 -3.22 11.62 16.80
CA MET A 228 -3.99 12.53 15.98
C MET A 228 -5.11 11.76 15.28
N GLU A 229 -6.36 12.09 15.62
CA GLU A 229 -7.55 11.57 14.95
C GLU A 229 -7.56 11.97 13.46
N ASP A 230 -8.35 11.26 12.65
CA ASP A 230 -8.46 11.50 11.21
C ASP A 230 -8.71 12.99 10.88
N GLN A 231 -7.77 13.60 10.15
CA GLN A 231 -7.92 14.94 9.57
C GLN A 231 -8.15 14.80 8.07
N LYS A 232 -9.26 15.36 7.56
CA LYS A 232 -9.57 15.30 6.12
C LYS A 232 -8.55 16.11 5.33
N LEU A 233 -8.08 15.56 4.22
CA LEU A 233 -7.23 16.22 3.24
C LEU A 233 -8.08 16.89 2.16
N ASP A 234 -7.67 18.06 1.72
CA ASP A 234 -8.38 18.84 0.71
C ASP A 234 -8.28 18.23 -0.70
N GLY A 235 -9.22 18.60 -1.56
CA GLY A 235 -9.18 18.34 -3.01
C GLY A 235 -10.00 17.14 -3.49
N ASN A 236 -10.64 16.39 -2.60
CA ASN A 236 -11.47 15.22 -2.94
C ASN A 236 -10.72 14.19 -3.81
N TYR A 237 -9.43 13.99 -3.51
CA TYR A 237 -8.58 13.02 -4.17
C TYR A 237 -8.34 11.80 -3.28
N LYS A 238 -8.07 10.66 -3.92
CA LYS A 238 -7.46 9.51 -3.26
C LYS A 238 -5.96 9.75 -3.16
N PHE A 239 -5.46 9.95 -1.95
CA PHE A 239 -4.03 9.94 -1.69
C PHE A 239 -3.61 8.52 -1.29
N GLU A 240 -2.67 7.95 -2.03
CA GLU A 240 -2.17 6.58 -1.86
C GLU A 240 -0.68 6.53 -1.52
N GLY A 241 -0.04 7.66 -1.21
CA GLY A 241 1.37 7.71 -0.86
C GLY A 241 1.66 8.83 0.14
N ILE A 242 2.61 8.59 1.03
CA ILE A 242 3.13 9.58 1.99
C ILE A 242 4.63 9.41 2.11
N TYR A 243 5.36 10.53 2.15
CA TYR A 243 6.79 10.54 2.39
C TYR A 243 7.19 11.82 3.15
N PHE A 244 8.26 11.74 3.93
CA PHE A 244 8.83 12.88 4.66
C PHE A 244 9.95 13.55 3.86
N ILE A 245 9.75 14.84 3.53
CA ILE A 245 10.72 15.74 2.85
C ILE A 245 11.83 16.22 3.78
#